data_AF-X1V173-F1
#
_entry.id   AF-X1V173-F1
#
_cell.length_a   1.000
_cell.length_b   1.000
_cell.length_c   1.000
_cell.angle_alpha   90.00
_cell.angle_beta   90.00
_cell.angle_gamma   90.00
#
_symmetry.space_group_name_H-M   'P 1'
#
loop_
_entity.id
_entity.type
_entity.pdbx_description
1 polymer ?
#
loop_
_entity_poly.entity_id
_entity_poly.type
_entity_poly.pdbx_seq_one_letter_code
_entity_poly.pdbx_strand_id
1 'polypeptide(L)'
;ESSPNIYNNTIDNNGLDPQPAGSVASGIECGESSLPQIRNNIITNNADHGINCLDASALAISYNDVWGHTNSDYLGCVAGTGDISEDPFFVDPLAANYRLQAKSPCIDAGDPASNLDLDGTRADMGAYYFHQLIHFVPVQPTGRIQPVYIVDALLFDEPLQSGDEIGIFDGDLVVGSAKIIELPMVDPITVHLEYIPPEGDPLPGAKDGNNMSFKIWDRSEEREVVAYISEIISGEPIFNEGAAVSLKLEAWSGQMIVIRPFFLNLISFNMIPTDPS
;
A
#
# COMPACT_ATOMS: atom_id res chain seq x y z
N GLU A 1 -16.75 18.01 31.04
CA GLU A 1 -17.08 17.51 29.70
C GLU A 1 -16.04 18.01 28.72
N SER A 2 -15.23 17.10 28.18
CA SER A 2 -14.23 17.40 27.15
C SER A 2 -14.40 16.41 26.00
N SER A 3 -14.31 16.91 24.77
CA SER A 3 -14.44 16.11 23.55
C SER A 3 -13.25 16.34 22.61
N PRO A 4 -12.02 15.99 23.03
CA PRO A 4 -10.85 16.17 22.18
C PRO A 4 -10.84 15.16 21.03
N ASN A 5 -10.20 15.55 19.92
CA ASN A 5 -9.91 14.64 18.82
C ASN A 5 -8.47 14.15 18.95
N ILE A 6 -8.32 12.85 19.18
CA ILE A 6 -7.05 12.16 19.36
C ILE A 6 -6.88 11.25 18.16
N TYR A 7 -6.08 11.68 17.19
CA TYR A 7 -5.83 10.88 15.99
C TYR A 7 -4.42 11.03 15.45
N ASN A 8 -3.94 9.97 14.78
CA ASN A 8 -2.60 9.87 14.21
C ASN A 8 -1.50 10.12 15.25
N ASN A 9 -1.62 9.53 16.43
CA ASN A 9 -0.61 9.60 17.49
C ASN A 9 -0.01 8.22 17.75
N THR A 10 1.25 8.21 18.18
CA THR A 10 1.87 7.04 18.80
C THR A 10 2.02 7.31 20.29
N ILE A 11 1.32 6.52 21.12
CA ILE A 11 1.28 6.61 22.57
C ILE A 11 1.90 5.35 23.14
N ASP A 12 3.20 5.41 23.41
CA ASP A 12 4.01 4.27 23.80
C ASP A 12 4.59 4.46 25.20
N ASN A 13 4.67 3.36 25.95
CA ASN A 13 5.52 3.24 27.12
C ASN A 13 5.20 4.20 28.31
N ASN A 14 3.92 4.56 28.49
CA ASN A 14 3.54 5.42 29.61
C ASN A 14 3.52 4.67 30.95
N GLY A 15 4.06 5.32 31.98
CA GLY A 15 3.92 4.94 33.38
C GLY A 15 4.70 3.71 33.84
N LEU A 16 5.80 3.36 33.15
CA LEU A 16 6.73 2.31 33.60
C LEU A 16 7.50 2.67 34.90
N ASP A 17 7.57 3.95 35.26
CA ASP A 17 8.14 4.38 36.54
C ASP A 17 7.23 3.97 37.72
N PRO A 18 7.76 3.67 38.91
CA PRO A 18 6.96 3.27 40.07
C PRO A 18 5.88 4.31 40.39
N GLN A 19 4.62 3.95 40.12
CA GLN A 19 3.50 4.84 40.39
C GLN A 19 3.04 4.72 41.86
N PRO A 20 2.45 5.80 42.43
CA PRO A 20 1.71 5.70 43.68
C PRO A 20 0.65 4.59 43.61
N ALA A 21 0.41 3.91 44.74
CA ALA A 21 -0.62 2.87 44.80
C ALA A 21 -1.99 3.44 44.38
N GLY A 22 -2.58 2.86 43.32
CA GLY A 22 -3.88 3.27 42.78
C GLY A 22 -3.82 4.22 41.57
N SER A 23 -2.64 4.57 41.07
CA SER A 23 -2.49 5.28 39.79
C SER A 23 -2.73 4.34 38.61
N VAL A 24 -3.56 4.78 37.65
CA VAL A 24 -3.77 4.09 36.37
C VAL A 24 -2.76 4.66 35.37
N ALA A 25 -1.86 3.83 34.88
CA ALA A 25 -0.85 4.21 33.89
C ALA A 25 -1.32 3.83 32.47
N SER A 26 -2.53 4.29 32.11
CA SER A 26 -3.10 4.01 30.80
C SER A 26 -2.49 4.88 29.71
N GLY A 27 -2.52 4.40 28.47
CA GLY A 27 -2.18 5.21 27.31
C GLY A 27 -3.11 6.42 27.17
N ILE A 28 -4.42 6.15 27.20
CA ILE A 28 -5.47 7.17 27.22
C ILE A 28 -6.42 6.89 28.39
N GLU A 29 -6.66 7.91 29.22
CA GLU A 29 -7.67 7.88 30.28
C GLU A 29 -8.82 8.84 29.94
N CYS A 30 -10.01 8.30 29.80
CA CYS A 30 -11.25 9.03 29.53
C CYS A 30 -12.03 9.21 30.84
N GLY A 31 -12.07 10.46 31.32
CA GLY A 31 -12.83 10.82 32.52
C GLY A 31 -14.35 10.74 32.34
N GLU A 32 -15.08 10.81 33.45
CA GLU A 32 -16.55 10.83 33.46
C GLU A 32 -17.11 11.94 32.56
N SER A 33 -18.16 11.62 31.80
CA SER A 33 -18.81 12.53 30.84
C SER A 33 -17.86 13.16 29.79
N SER A 34 -16.74 12.49 29.47
CA SER A 34 -15.89 12.86 28.33
C SER A 34 -16.34 12.12 27.06
N LEU A 35 -16.19 12.80 25.91
CA LEU A 35 -16.58 12.27 24.59
C LEU A 35 -15.45 12.44 23.56
N PRO A 36 -14.22 11.94 23.83
CA PRO A 36 -13.16 12.00 22.84
C PRO A 36 -13.47 11.17 21.58
N GLN A 37 -12.94 11.64 20.46
CA GLN A 37 -12.83 10.84 19.24
C GLN A 37 -11.40 10.28 19.17
N ILE A 38 -11.27 8.96 19.26
CA ILE A 38 -9.98 8.25 19.34
C ILE A 38 -9.87 7.37 18.09
N ARG A 39 -9.05 7.78 17.12
CA ARG A 39 -8.88 7.03 15.87
C ARG A 39 -7.49 7.10 15.28
N ASN A 40 -7.08 6.12 14.48
CA ASN A 40 -5.79 6.11 13.79
C ASN A 40 -4.58 6.25 14.74
N ASN A 41 -4.70 5.87 16.01
CA ASN A 41 -3.58 5.91 16.94
C ASN A 41 -2.92 4.53 17.02
N ILE A 42 -1.62 4.52 17.33
CA ILE A 42 -0.96 3.33 17.86
C ILE A 42 -0.74 3.57 19.34
N ILE A 43 -1.33 2.74 20.19
CA ILE A 43 -1.29 2.82 21.64
C ILE A 43 -0.66 1.54 22.13
N THR A 44 0.55 1.60 22.70
CA THR A 44 1.30 0.38 23.02
C THR A 44 2.15 0.47 24.28
N ASN A 45 2.49 -0.67 24.86
CA ASN A 45 3.43 -0.84 25.98
C ASN A 45 3.17 0.03 27.23
N ASN A 46 1.94 0.54 27.39
CA ASN A 46 1.57 1.29 28.59
C ASN A 46 1.43 0.34 29.81
N ALA A 47 1.80 0.85 30.99
CA ALA A 47 2.01 0.04 32.18
C ALA A 47 0.72 -0.52 32.81
N ASP A 48 -0.45 -0.03 32.41
CA ASP A 48 -1.74 -0.60 32.83
C ASP A 48 -2.59 -0.97 31.61
N HIS A 49 -3.48 -0.07 31.18
CA HIS A 49 -4.37 -0.30 30.03
C HIS A 49 -4.01 0.53 28.80
N GLY A 50 -4.44 0.11 27.62
CA GLY A 50 -4.35 0.95 26.42
C GLY A 50 -5.27 2.16 26.53
N ILE A 51 -6.58 1.89 26.52
CA ILE A 51 -7.63 2.89 26.70
C ILE A 51 -8.45 2.53 27.95
N ASN A 52 -8.47 3.44 28.93
CA ASN A 52 -9.30 3.34 30.13
C ASN A 52 -10.46 4.34 30.06
N CYS A 53 -11.68 3.83 30.22
CA CYS A 53 -12.91 4.59 30.14
C CYS A 53 -13.67 4.50 31.46
N LEU A 54 -13.74 5.60 32.23
CA LEU A 54 -14.47 5.63 33.51
C LEU A 54 -15.99 5.61 33.30
N ASP A 55 -16.48 6.15 32.18
CA ASP A 55 -17.86 6.01 31.70
C ASP A 55 -17.88 5.81 30.17
N ALA A 56 -18.44 4.70 29.71
CA ALA A 56 -18.42 4.32 28.29
C ALA A 56 -19.44 5.04 27.40
N SER A 57 -20.28 5.92 27.96
CA SER A 57 -21.41 6.47 27.22
C SER A 57 -20.94 7.46 26.16
N ALA A 58 -21.00 7.01 24.89
CA ALA A 58 -20.81 7.76 23.64
C ALA A 58 -19.36 8.09 23.20
N LEU A 59 -18.38 7.26 23.58
CA LEU A 59 -17.02 7.32 23.01
C LEU A 59 -17.01 6.85 21.54
N ALA A 60 -16.27 7.58 20.69
CA ALA A 60 -16.02 7.19 19.31
C ALA A 60 -14.60 6.64 19.20
N ILE A 61 -14.46 5.32 19.28
CA ILE A 61 -13.19 4.58 19.14
C ILE A 61 -13.24 3.83 17.80
N SER A 62 -12.19 3.93 16.99
CA SER A 62 -12.13 3.27 15.68
C SER A 62 -10.73 3.32 15.05
N TYR A 63 -10.32 2.30 14.31
CA TYR A 63 -9.06 2.28 13.55
C TYR A 63 -7.81 2.60 14.37
N ASN A 64 -7.72 2.14 15.61
CA ASN A 64 -6.52 2.20 16.44
C ASN A 64 -5.85 0.83 16.53
N ASP A 65 -4.54 0.81 16.67
CA ASP A 65 -3.81 -0.37 17.15
C ASP A 65 -3.57 -0.21 18.64
N VAL A 66 -4.12 -1.11 19.45
CA VAL A 66 -4.04 -1.07 20.91
C VAL A 66 -3.47 -2.39 21.39
N TRP A 67 -2.17 -2.42 21.67
CA TRP A 67 -1.41 -3.67 21.83
C TRP A 67 -0.29 -3.60 22.86
N GLY A 68 -0.01 -4.72 23.53
CA GLY A 68 1.19 -4.87 24.36
C GLY A 68 1.10 -4.21 25.74
N HIS A 69 -0.11 -3.95 26.23
CA HIS A 69 -0.34 -3.39 27.56
C HIS A 69 -0.19 -4.46 28.66
N THR A 70 0.20 -4.03 29.87
CA THR A 70 0.46 -4.97 30.98
C THR A 70 -0.82 -5.66 31.46
N ASN A 71 -1.95 -4.95 31.46
CA ASN A 71 -3.20 -5.44 32.03
C ASN A 71 -4.24 -5.77 30.94
N SER A 72 -4.73 -4.77 30.20
CA SER A 72 -5.61 -5.01 29.05
C SER A 72 -5.60 -3.86 28.04
N ASP A 73 -5.96 -4.15 26.80
CA ASP A 73 -6.05 -3.13 25.75
C ASP A 73 -7.15 -2.10 26.04
N TYR A 74 -8.29 -2.56 26.57
CA TYR A 74 -9.43 -1.72 26.91
C TYR A 74 -9.90 -2.00 28.34
N LEU A 75 -10.20 -0.95 29.11
CA LEU A 75 -10.88 -1.02 30.41
C LEU A 75 -12.11 -0.10 30.39
N GLY A 76 -13.27 -0.62 30.79
CA GLY A 76 -14.51 0.16 30.84
C GLY A 76 -15.10 0.52 29.47
N CYS A 77 -14.44 0.14 28.38
CA CYS A 77 -14.88 0.25 27.00
C CYS A 77 -14.42 -0.97 26.21
N VAL A 78 -14.73 -1.00 24.92
CA VAL A 78 -14.38 -2.10 24.00
C VAL A 78 -13.77 -1.53 22.72
N ALA A 79 -13.05 -2.37 21.99
CA ALA A 79 -12.57 -2.07 20.65
C ALA A 79 -13.73 -1.65 19.74
N GLY A 80 -13.50 -0.60 18.96
CA GLY A 80 -14.40 -0.10 17.95
C GLY A 80 -14.17 -0.71 16.58
N THR A 81 -14.76 -0.09 15.56
CA THR A 81 -14.63 -0.55 14.18
C THR A 81 -13.21 -0.33 13.66
N GLY A 82 -12.62 -1.36 13.06
CA GLY A 82 -11.30 -1.29 12.45
C GLY A 82 -10.14 -1.22 13.44
N ASP A 83 -10.40 -1.26 14.75
CA ASP A 83 -9.34 -1.41 15.75
C ASP A 83 -8.67 -2.78 15.62
N ILE A 84 -7.36 -2.82 15.82
CA ILE A 84 -6.52 -4.02 15.84
C ILE A 84 -5.74 -4.08 17.17
N SER A 85 -5.14 -5.25 17.45
CA SER A 85 -4.26 -5.47 18.61
C SER A 85 -3.13 -6.39 18.15
N GLU A 86 -2.14 -5.80 17.49
CA GLU A 86 -0.99 -6.51 16.92
C GLU A 86 0.32 -5.72 17.16
N ASP A 87 1.48 -6.37 17.01
CA ASP A 87 2.77 -5.67 17.14
C ASP A 87 2.92 -4.62 16.02
N PRO A 88 3.11 -3.32 16.32
CA PRO A 88 3.26 -2.29 15.30
C PRO A 88 4.55 -2.43 14.48
N PHE A 89 5.50 -3.28 14.87
CA PHE A 89 6.81 -3.44 14.23
C PHE A 89 7.54 -2.11 14.03
N PHE A 90 7.76 -1.36 15.13
CA PHE A 90 8.57 -0.14 15.09
C PHE A 90 10.04 -0.43 14.74
N VAL A 91 10.72 0.53 14.10
CA VAL A 91 12.15 0.39 13.73
C VAL A 91 13.05 0.33 14.97
N ASP A 92 12.91 1.28 15.90
CA ASP A 92 13.68 1.30 17.15
C ASP A 92 12.98 2.16 18.21
N PRO A 93 12.00 1.60 18.94
CA PRO A 93 11.23 2.37 19.93
C PRO A 93 12.08 2.80 21.14
N LEU A 94 13.14 2.08 21.48
CA LEU A 94 14.06 2.46 22.58
C LEU A 94 14.85 3.73 22.26
N ALA A 95 15.10 3.98 20.97
CA ALA A 95 15.66 5.23 20.47
C ALA A 95 14.60 6.27 20.05
N ALA A 96 13.34 6.08 20.43
CA ALA A 96 12.18 6.89 20.03
C ALA A 96 11.94 6.97 18.51
N ASN A 97 12.40 5.96 17.75
CA ASN A 97 12.16 5.84 16.32
C ASN A 97 10.92 4.97 16.06
N TYR A 98 9.77 5.61 16.16
CA TYR A 98 8.44 5.02 15.96
C TYR A 98 8.00 4.93 14.50
N ARG A 99 8.94 4.99 13.55
CA ARG A 99 8.64 4.66 12.16
C ARG A 99 8.30 3.18 12.06
N LEU A 100 7.33 2.85 11.21
CA LEU A 100 6.90 1.47 10.97
C LEU A 100 7.92 0.74 10.10
N GLN A 101 8.07 -0.56 10.30
CA GLN A 101 8.72 -1.45 9.35
C GLN A 101 7.73 -1.94 8.29
N ALA A 102 8.24 -2.37 7.14
CA ALA A 102 7.45 -2.74 5.96
C ALA A 102 6.38 -3.84 6.17
N LYS A 103 6.45 -4.59 7.27
CA LYS A 103 5.52 -5.67 7.64
C LYS A 103 4.50 -5.25 8.71
N SER A 104 4.50 -3.99 9.12
CA SER A 104 3.61 -3.50 10.17
C SER A 104 2.14 -3.66 9.76
N PRO A 105 1.27 -4.18 10.64
CA PRO A 105 -0.17 -4.26 10.40
C PRO A 105 -0.84 -2.88 10.44
N CYS A 106 -0.13 -1.84 10.91
CA CYS A 106 -0.60 -0.45 10.96
C CYS A 106 -0.57 0.25 9.59
N ILE A 107 0.12 -0.33 8.61
CA ILE A 107 0.24 0.23 7.26
C ILE A 107 -1.09 0.07 6.49
N ASP A 108 -1.57 1.14 5.85
CA ASP A 108 -2.85 1.25 5.15
C ASP A 108 -4.08 0.83 5.99
N ALA A 109 -3.97 0.88 7.32
CA ALA A 109 -4.97 0.33 8.23
C ALA A 109 -5.85 1.39 8.92
N GLY A 110 -5.48 2.68 8.83
CA GLY A 110 -6.25 3.79 9.40
C GLY A 110 -7.62 4.00 8.73
N ASP A 111 -8.46 4.84 9.31
CA ASP A 111 -9.83 5.12 8.83
C ASP A 111 -9.86 5.44 7.31
N PRO A 112 -10.59 4.65 6.48
CA PRO A 112 -10.72 4.86 5.04
C PRO A 112 -11.27 6.23 4.63
N ALA A 113 -11.97 6.92 5.55
CA ALA A 113 -12.48 8.27 5.32
C ALA A 113 -11.46 9.38 5.64
N SER A 114 -10.27 9.02 6.17
CA SER A 114 -9.19 9.98 6.40
C SER A 114 -8.54 10.43 5.10
N ASN A 115 -7.82 11.55 5.15
CA ASN A 115 -6.93 11.94 4.06
C ASN A 115 -5.88 10.84 3.85
N LEU A 116 -5.49 10.63 2.60
CA LEU A 116 -4.39 9.75 2.22
C LEU A 116 -3.07 10.25 2.83
N ASP A 117 -2.12 9.32 2.99
CA ASP A 117 -0.75 9.66 3.34
C ASP A 117 -0.06 10.41 2.20
N LEU A 118 1.14 10.96 2.48
CA LEU A 118 1.85 11.81 1.51
C LEU A 118 2.31 11.07 0.25
N ASP A 119 2.35 9.73 0.28
CA ASP A 119 2.56 8.88 -0.89
C ASP A 119 1.28 8.50 -1.63
N GLY A 120 0.13 8.99 -1.16
CA GLY A 120 -1.16 8.75 -1.78
C GLY A 120 -1.79 7.41 -1.43
N THR A 121 -1.27 6.68 -0.44
CA THR A 121 -1.88 5.44 0.03
C THR A 121 -2.88 5.73 1.16
N ARG A 122 -3.63 4.70 1.57
CA ARG A 122 -4.59 4.85 2.67
C ARG A 122 -3.81 5.21 3.93
N ALA A 123 -4.38 6.09 4.77
CA ALA A 123 -3.73 6.51 6.01
C ALA A 123 -3.26 5.31 6.86
N ASP A 124 -2.01 5.35 7.28
CA ASP A 124 -1.46 4.48 8.31
C ASP A 124 -2.01 4.86 9.70
N MET A 125 -1.98 3.91 10.63
CA MET A 125 -2.17 4.22 12.05
C MET A 125 -0.88 4.80 12.64
N GLY A 126 -1.01 5.71 13.60
CA GLY A 126 0.12 6.26 14.37
C GLY A 126 0.64 7.61 13.88
N ALA A 127 1.78 8.03 14.43
CA ALA A 127 2.35 9.36 14.18
C ALA A 127 3.16 9.47 12.88
N TYR A 128 3.64 8.35 12.35
CA TYR A 128 4.49 8.32 11.15
C TYR A 128 3.93 7.31 10.16
N TYR A 129 3.59 7.78 8.96
CA TYR A 129 3.30 6.89 7.85
C TYR A 129 4.57 6.20 7.35
N PHE A 130 4.41 4.98 6.86
CA PHE A 130 5.41 4.23 6.14
C PHE A 130 5.38 4.69 4.70
N HIS A 131 6.45 5.37 4.25
CA HIS A 131 6.55 5.77 2.86
C HIS A 131 6.63 4.54 1.95
N GLN A 132 5.53 4.23 1.29
CA GLN A 132 5.43 3.19 0.31
C GLN A 132 6.06 3.73 -0.97
N LEU A 133 7.36 3.49 -1.14
CA LEU A 133 8.08 3.88 -2.34
C LEU A 133 7.37 3.30 -3.55
N ILE A 134 6.72 4.18 -4.33
CA ILE A 134 6.19 3.82 -5.63
C ILE A 134 7.39 3.65 -6.55
N HIS A 135 7.63 2.43 -7.03
CA HIS A 135 8.74 2.13 -7.94
C HIS A 135 8.49 2.74 -9.32
N PHE A 136 7.26 2.62 -9.84
CA PHE A 136 6.89 3.22 -11.12
C PHE A 136 6.15 4.55 -10.93
N VAL A 137 6.84 5.67 -11.12
CA VAL A 137 6.25 7.01 -11.04
C VAL A 137 5.76 7.47 -12.42
N PRO A 138 4.45 7.55 -12.67
CA PRO A 138 3.93 7.96 -13.97
C PRO A 138 4.06 9.47 -14.18
N VAL A 139 3.90 9.90 -15.43
CA VAL A 139 3.77 11.32 -15.77
C VAL A 139 2.60 11.98 -15.02
N GLN A 140 2.68 13.31 -14.88
CA GLN A 140 1.61 14.10 -14.27
C GLN A 140 0.30 13.98 -15.06
N PRO A 141 -0.87 14.09 -14.39
CA PRO A 141 -2.17 14.02 -15.07
C PRO A 141 -2.31 15.05 -16.18
N THR A 142 -2.57 14.57 -17.39
CA THR A 142 -2.74 15.43 -18.58
C THR A 142 -4.20 15.81 -18.86
N GLY A 143 -5.15 15.15 -18.20
CA GLY A 143 -6.58 15.23 -18.48
C GLY A 143 -7.06 14.33 -19.63
N ARG A 144 -6.14 13.80 -20.45
CA ARG A 144 -6.41 12.76 -21.46
C ARG A 144 -6.03 11.41 -20.89
N ILE A 145 -6.97 10.48 -20.81
CA ILE A 145 -6.76 9.20 -20.12
C ILE A 145 -7.24 7.99 -20.91
N GLN A 146 -6.64 6.84 -20.58
CA GLN A 146 -7.09 5.52 -21.00
C GLN A 146 -7.03 4.55 -19.80
N PRO A 147 -8.15 3.96 -19.36
CA PRO A 147 -8.14 2.93 -18.34
C PRO A 147 -7.61 1.59 -18.89
N VAL A 148 -6.74 0.94 -18.11
CA VAL A 148 -6.21 -0.40 -18.36
C VAL A 148 -6.58 -1.30 -17.18
N TYR A 149 -7.38 -2.33 -17.43
CA TYR A 149 -7.81 -3.29 -16.41
C TYR A 149 -6.90 -4.52 -16.43
N ILE A 150 -6.22 -4.78 -15.32
CA ILE A 150 -5.45 -6.01 -15.12
C ILE A 150 -6.37 -7.04 -14.46
N VAL A 151 -6.73 -8.06 -15.23
CA VAL A 151 -7.62 -9.13 -14.77
C VAL A 151 -6.84 -10.18 -13.99
N ASP A 152 -5.60 -10.45 -14.38
CA ASP A 152 -4.69 -11.38 -13.73
C ASP A 152 -3.25 -11.03 -14.07
N ALA A 153 -2.31 -11.35 -13.19
CA ALA A 153 -0.89 -11.13 -13.42
C ALA A 153 -0.07 -12.15 -12.63
N LEU A 154 0.76 -12.91 -13.35
CA LEU A 154 1.66 -13.90 -12.77
C LEU A 154 3.11 -13.43 -12.85
N LEU A 155 3.84 -13.62 -11.76
CA LEU A 155 5.27 -13.40 -11.64
C LEU A 155 5.92 -14.73 -11.25
N PHE A 156 6.65 -15.34 -12.19
CA PHE A 156 7.23 -16.68 -12.03
C PHE A 156 6.20 -17.75 -11.65
N ASP A 157 5.12 -17.88 -12.43
CA ASP A 157 3.97 -18.78 -12.20
C ASP A 157 3.12 -18.48 -10.94
N GLU A 158 3.52 -17.51 -10.11
CA GLU A 158 2.78 -17.16 -8.90
C GLU A 158 2.00 -15.84 -9.08
N PRO A 159 0.78 -15.70 -8.55
CA PRO A 159 0.06 -14.43 -8.58
C PRO A 159 0.85 -13.31 -7.91
N LEU A 160 0.74 -12.09 -8.46
CA LEU A 160 1.30 -10.91 -7.79
C LEU A 160 0.73 -10.76 -6.37
N GLN A 161 1.61 -10.36 -5.46
CA GLN A 161 1.28 -10.18 -4.06
C GLN A 161 0.93 -8.73 -3.76
N SER A 162 0.16 -8.51 -2.69
CA SER A 162 -0.07 -7.16 -2.19
C SER A 162 1.27 -6.50 -1.86
N GLY A 163 1.53 -5.35 -2.49
CA GLY A 163 2.85 -4.72 -2.42
C GLY A 163 3.58 -4.60 -3.77
N ASP A 164 3.38 -5.54 -4.69
CA ASP A 164 3.99 -5.48 -6.01
C ASP A 164 3.40 -4.33 -6.83
N GLU A 165 4.07 -3.91 -7.89
CA GLU A 165 3.56 -2.85 -8.78
C GLU A 165 3.60 -3.24 -10.23
N ILE A 166 2.64 -2.74 -11.01
CA ILE A 166 2.65 -2.79 -12.46
C ILE A 166 2.90 -1.38 -12.98
N GLY A 167 3.93 -1.23 -13.82
CA GLY A 167 4.17 -0.04 -14.61
C GLY A 167 3.78 -0.26 -16.07
N ILE A 168 3.10 0.73 -16.66
CA ILE A 168 2.74 0.80 -18.08
C ILE A 168 3.60 1.86 -18.75
N PHE A 169 4.21 1.49 -19.87
CA PHE A 169 5.25 2.26 -20.52
C PHE A 169 4.92 2.56 -21.99
N ASP A 170 5.23 3.79 -22.41
CA ASP A 170 5.42 4.18 -23.81
C ASP A 170 6.92 4.42 -24.05
N GLY A 171 7.61 3.41 -24.59
CA GLY A 171 9.08 3.39 -24.63
C GLY A 171 9.66 3.31 -23.23
N ASP A 172 10.46 4.31 -22.84
CA ASP A 172 11.04 4.41 -21.50
C ASP A 172 10.17 5.23 -20.52
N LEU A 173 9.10 5.87 -21.02
CA LEU A 173 8.25 6.75 -20.21
C LEU A 173 7.19 5.94 -19.48
N VAL A 174 7.14 6.06 -18.15
CA VAL A 174 6.04 5.52 -17.33
C VAL A 174 4.81 6.41 -17.53
N VAL A 175 3.76 5.84 -18.11
CA VAL A 175 2.52 6.57 -18.47
C VAL A 175 1.33 6.18 -17.62
N GLY A 176 1.45 5.09 -16.86
CA GLY A 176 0.52 4.68 -15.83
C GLY A 176 1.18 3.65 -14.92
N SER A 177 0.74 3.57 -13.68
CA SER A 177 1.18 2.51 -12.76
C SER A 177 0.13 2.25 -11.71
N ALA A 178 0.21 1.08 -11.07
CA ALA A 178 -0.56 0.80 -9.87
C ALA A 178 0.17 -0.20 -8.98
N LYS A 179 0.00 -0.02 -7.68
CA LYS A 179 0.35 -1.00 -6.67
C LYS A 179 -0.75 -2.06 -6.58
N ILE A 180 -0.34 -3.31 -6.48
CA ILE A 180 -1.23 -4.45 -6.30
C ILE A 180 -1.70 -4.48 -4.85
N ILE A 181 -3.02 -4.55 -4.70
CA ILE A 181 -3.70 -4.84 -3.43
C ILE A 181 -4.32 -6.24 -3.54
N GLU A 182 -5.09 -6.45 -4.61
CA GLU A 182 -5.71 -7.73 -4.98
C GLU A 182 -5.90 -7.81 -6.50
N LEU A 183 -6.09 -9.04 -7.01
CA LEU A 183 -6.44 -9.31 -8.40
C LEU A 183 -7.76 -10.12 -8.47
N PRO A 184 -8.63 -9.86 -9.48
CA PRO A 184 -8.54 -8.81 -10.49
C PRO A 184 -8.62 -7.41 -9.88
N MET A 185 -7.96 -6.43 -10.50
CA MET A 185 -7.99 -5.05 -10.00
C MET A 185 -9.42 -4.49 -10.05
N VAL A 186 -9.87 -3.90 -8.94
CA VAL A 186 -11.17 -3.19 -8.85
C VAL A 186 -11.11 -1.87 -9.62
N ASP A 187 -10.05 -1.10 -9.41
CA ASP A 187 -9.78 0.16 -10.11
C ASP A 187 -8.77 -0.05 -11.25
N PRO A 188 -8.97 0.52 -12.44
CA PRO A 188 -8.03 0.39 -13.54
C PRO A 188 -6.75 1.17 -13.28
N ILE A 189 -5.66 0.73 -13.91
CA ILE A 189 -4.48 1.57 -14.09
C ILE A 189 -4.86 2.71 -15.03
N THR A 190 -4.76 3.95 -14.57
CA THR A 190 -5.01 5.12 -15.41
C THR A 190 -3.74 5.44 -16.19
N VAL A 191 -3.81 5.30 -17.51
CA VAL A 191 -2.77 5.79 -18.41
C VAL A 191 -3.05 7.24 -18.78
N HIS A 192 -2.04 8.09 -18.72
CA HIS A 192 -2.09 9.48 -19.16
C HIS A 192 -1.51 9.64 -20.57
N LEU A 193 -2.30 10.19 -21.49
CA LEU A 193 -1.88 10.46 -22.87
C LEU A 193 -1.27 11.85 -23.00
N GLU A 194 -0.36 12.04 -23.95
CA GLU A 194 0.25 13.34 -24.19
C GLU A 194 -0.81 14.39 -24.51
N TYR A 195 -0.64 15.61 -23.99
CA TYR A 195 -1.54 16.72 -24.26
C TYR A 195 -0.74 18.00 -24.45
N ILE A 196 -1.11 18.77 -25.48
CA ILE A 196 -0.55 20.10 -25.71
C ILE A 196 -1.70 21.09 -25.48
N PRO A 197 -1.75 21.76 -24.31
CA PRO A 197 -2.73 22.81 -24.06
C PRO A 197 -2.62 23.94 -25.10
N PRO A 198 -3.72 24.63 -25.44
CA PRO A 198 -3.67 25.80 -26.32
C PRO A 198 -2.72 26.90 -25.81
N GLU A 199 -2.60 27.00 -24.49
CA GLU A 199 -1.68 27.88 -23.77
C GLU A 199 -0.96 27.05 -22.70
N GLY A 200 0.36 26.90 -22.80
CA GLY A 200 1.17 26.17 -21.83
C GLY A 200 2.21 25.26 -22.47
N ASP A 201 3.00 24.62 -21.62
CA ASP A 201 3.98 23.62 -22.05
C ASP A 201 3.30 22.27 -22.33
N PRO A 202 3.83 21.48 -23.29
CA PRO A 202 3.37 20.10 -23.52
C PRO A 202 3.43 19.28 -22.24
N LEU A 203 2.32 18.61 -21.92
CA LEU A 203 2.26 17.62 -20.86
C LEU A 203 2.66 16.25 -21.43
N PRO A 204 3.76 15.64 -20.94
CA PRO A 204 4.21 14.35 -21.44
C PRO A 204 3.20 13.27 -21.10
N GLY A 205 3.08 12.28 -21.99
CA GLY A 205 2.24 11.10 -21.79
C GLY A 205 2.37 10.13 -22.96
N ALA A 206 1.54 9.11 -22.95
CA ALA A 206 1.50 8.11 -24.00
C ALA A 206 1.05 8.73 -25.33
N LYS A 207 1.67 8.31 -26.44
CA LYS A 207 1.29 8.75 -27.78
C LYS A 207 0.23 7.84 -28.37
N ASP A 208 -0.82 8.42 -28.92
CA ASP A 208 -1.89 7.68 -29.60
C ASP A 208 -1.32 6.76 -30.69
N GLY A 209 -1.71 5.49 -30.66
CA GLY A 209 -1.30 4.44 -31.58
C GLY A 209 -0.03 3.67 -31.19
N ASN A 210 0.73 4.12 -30.17
CA ASN A 210 1.87 3.35 -29.68
C ASN A 210 1.41 2.08 -28.92
N ASN A 211 2.24 1.04 -28.95
CA ASN A 211 1.97 -0.19 -28.20
C ASN A 211 2.25 0.01 -26.71
N MET A 212 1.43 -0.61 -25.86
CA MET A 212 1.69 -0.68 -24.42
C MET A 212 2.82 -1.68 -24.13
N SER A 213 3.69 -1.33 -23.19
CA SER A 213 4.66 -2.27 -22.60
C SER A 213 4.58 -2.24 -21.08
N PHE A 214 4.95 -3.34 -20.44
CA PHE A 214 4.68 -3.55 -19.02
C PHE A 214 5.93 -4.01 -18.29
N LYS A 215 6.07 -3.56 -17.05
CA LYS A 215 7.02 -4.11 -16.10
C LYS A 215 6.35 -4.31 -14.76
N ILE A 216 6.85 -5.28 -14.02
CA ILE A 216 6.44 -5.60 -12.66
C ILE A 216 7.59 -5.25 -11.73
N TRP A 217 7.28 -4.58 -10.63
CA TRP A 217 8.15 -4.43 -9.48
C TRP A 217 7.80 -5.53 -8.48
N ASP A 218 8.71 -6.48 -8.31
CA ASP A 218 8.68 -7.50 -7.27
C ASP A 218 9.18 -6.83 -5.98
N ARG A 219 8.24 -6.42 -5.12
CA ARG A 219 8.58 -5.69 -3.89
C ARG A 219 9.39 -6.58 -2.94
N SER A 220 9.09 -7.88 -2.93
CA SER A 220 9.68 -8.83 -1.99
C SER A 220 11.16 -9.08 -2.24
N GLU A 221 11.57 -9.07 -3.52
CA GLU A 221 12.95 -9.30 -3.97
C GLU A 221 13.64 -8.01 -4.45
N GLU A 222 12.99 -6.85 -4.30
CA GLU A 222 13.48 -5.53 -4.74
C GLU A 222 14.00 -5.53 -6.18
N ARG A 223 13.24 -6.10 -7.12
CA ARG A 223 13.65 -6.21 -8.52
C ARG A 223 12.55 -5.89 -9.52
N GLU A 224 12.97 -5.37 -10.66
CA GLU A 224 12.11 -5.11 -11.81
C GLU A 224 12.17 -6.30 -12.79
N VAL A 225 11.01 -6.74 -13.28
CA VAL A 225 10.86 -7.81 -14.25
C VAL A 225 9.99 -7.33 -15.41
N VAL A 226 10.42 -7.59 -16.65
CA VAL A 226 9.59 -7.29 -17.83
C VAL A 226 8.40 -8.24 -17.87
N ALA A 227 7.21 -7.67 -18.07
CA ALA A 227 5.96 -8.40 -18.17
C ALA A 227 5.42 -8.37 -19.60
N TYR A 228 4.78 -9.46 -20.02
CA TYR A 228 4.17 -9.61 -21.33
C TYR A 228 2.68 -9.84 -21.20
N ILE A 229 1.93 -9.42 -22.21
CA ILE A 229 0.50 -9.72 -22.30
C ILE A 229 0.34 -11.20 -22.62
N SER A 230 -0.20 -11.98 -21.68
CA SER A 230 -0.50 -13.40 -21.88
C SER A 230 -1.86 -13.60 -22.55
N GLU A 231 -2.82 -12.72 -22.26
CA GLU A 231 -4.17 -12.78 -22.82
C GLU A 231 -4.78 -11.37 -22.92
N ILE A 232 -5.45 -11.07 -24.03
CA ILE A 232 -6.30 -9.87 -24.16
C ILE A 232 -7.75 -10.30 -23.95
N ILE A 233 -8.38 -9.76 -22.91
CA ILE A 233 -9.77 -10.07 -22.56
C ILE A 233 -10.73 -9.19 -23.38
N SER A 234 -10.41 -7.89 -23.50
CA SER A 234 -11.16 -6.96 -24.34
C SER A 234 -10.32 -5.73 -24.72
N GLY A 235 -10.68 -5.06 -25.82
CA GLY A 235 -9.96 -3.89 -26.33
C GLY A 235 -8.69 -4.23 -27.11
N GLU A 236 -7.88 -3.21 -27.37
CA GLU A 236 -6.60 -3.32 -28.08
C GLU A 236 -5.47 -2.79 -27.19
N PRO A 237 -4.31 -3.45 -27.10
CA PRO A 237 -3.19 -3.07 -26.23
C PRO A 237 -2.35 -1.94 -26.86
N ILE A 238 -3.02 -0.92 -27.38
CA ILE A 238 -2.43 0.29 -27.93
C ILE A 238 -3.00 1.52 -27.21
N PHE A 239 -2.21 2.58 -27.14
CA PHE A 239 -2.67 3.82 -26.56
C PHE A 239 -3.70 4.49 -27.47
N ASN A 240 -4.88 4.78 -26.95
CA ASN A 240 -5.97 5.42 -27.66
C ASN A 240 -6.91 6.10 -26.66
N GLU A 241 -6.98 7.42 -26.71
CA GLU A 241 -7.82 8.20 -25.80
C GLU A 241 -9.27 7.70 -25.75
N GLY A 242 -9.80 7.52 -24.53
CA GLY A 242 -11.19 7.12 -24.29
C GLY A 242 -11.51 5.65 -24.62
N ALA A 243 -10.56 4.88 -25.15
CA ALA A 243 -10.67 3.43 -25.22
C ALA A 243 -10.46 2.80 -23.84
N ALA A 244 -10.78 1.52 -23.70
CA ALA A 244 -10.41 0.72 -22.54
C ALA A 244 -9.83 -0.60 -23.02
N VAL A 245 -8.89 -1.16 -22.26
CA VAL A 245 -8.36 -2.50 -22.52
C VAL A 245 -8.38 -3.30 -21.22
N SER A 246 -8.74 -4.57 -21.32
CA SER A 246 -8.68 -5.54 -20.23
C SER A 246 -7.77 -6.68 -20.65
N LEU A 247 -6.78 -7.01 -19.84
CA LEU A 247 -5.75 -7.99 -20.20
C LEU A 247 -5.22 -8.75 -18.98
N LYS A 248 -4.46 -9.80 -19.27
CA LYS A 248 -3.66 -10.54 -18.29
C LYS A 248 -2.18 -10.38 -18.61
N LEU A 249 -1.35 -10.40 -17.56
CA LEU A 249 0.10 -10.28 -17.66
C LEU A 249 0.80 -11.54 -17.16
N GLU A 250 2.01 -11.75 -17.67
CA GLU A 250 2.91 -12.79 -17.21
C GLU A 250 4.35 -12.29 -17.28
N ALA A 251 5.10 -12.46 -16.19
CA ALA A 251 6.49 -12.05 -16.06
C ALA A 251 7.39 -13.23 -15.70
N TRP A 252 8.49 -13.34 -16.44
CA TRP A 252 9.48 -14.39 -16.30
C TRP A 252 10.88 -13.82 -16.44
N SER A 253 11.87 -14.45 -15.80
CA SER A 253 13.30 -14.23 -16.08
C SER A 253 13.72 -15.06 -17.29
N GLY A 254 13.02 -14.89 -18.41
CA GLY A 254 13.25 -15.62 -19.64
C GLY A 254 13.61 -14.69 -20.79
N GLN A 255 14.63 -15.06 -21.56
CA GLN A 255 14.98 -14.35 -22.80
C GLN A 255 13.86 -14.61 -23.84
N MET A 256 13.18 -13.57 -24.31
CA MET A 256 12.20 -13.71 -25.39
C MET A 256 12.94 -14.13 -26.68
N ILE A 257 12.60 -15.29 -27.23
CA ILE A 257 13.16 -15.77 -28.50
C ILE A 257 12.10 -15.61 -29.58
N VAL A 258 12.31 -14.61 -30.46
CA VAL A 258 11.44 -14.40 -31.62
C VAL A 258 11.68 -15.51 -32.65
N ILE A 259 10.70 -16.40 -32.81
CA ILE A 259 10.72 -17.44 -33.85
C ILE A 259 10.30 -16.82 -35.17
N ARG A 260 11.18 -16.87 -36.18
CA ARG A 260 10.83 -16.41 -37.53
C ARG A 260 10.28 -17.58 -38.37
N PRO A 261 9.05 -17.48 -38.92
CA PRO A 261 8.53 -18.47 -39.85
C PRO A 261 9.46 -18.60 -41.06
N PHE A 262 9.63 -19.82 -41.58
CA PHE A 262 10.49 -20.13 -42.75
C PHE A 262 12.00 -19.95 -42.55
N PHE A 263 12.47 -19.72 -41.32
CA PHE A 263 13.89 -19.74 -40.97
C PHE A 263 14.18 -20.86 -39.95
N LEU A 264 15.41 -21.38 -39.95
CA LEU A 264 15.90 -22.23 -38.86
C LEU A 264 16.13 -21.34 -37.63
N ASN A 265 15.41 -21.62 -36.55
CA ASN A 265 15.61 -20.96 -35.26
C ASN A 265 16.43 -21.93 -34.39
N LEU A 266 17.68 -21.59 -34.03
CA LEU A 266 18.53 -22.39 -33.16
C LEU A 266 18.47 -21.80 -31.74
N ILE A 267 18.02 -22.60 -30.78
CA ILE A 267 17.93 -22.23 -29.36
C ILE A 267 18.91 -23.09 -28.58
N SER A 268 19.80 -22.46 -27.81
CA SER A 268 20.79 -23.14 -26.98
C SER A 268 20.56 -22.73 -25.53
N PHE A 269 20.38 -23.71 -24.66
CA PHE A 269 20.33 -23.52 -23.22
C PHE A 269 21.67 -23.98 -22.62
N ASN A 270 22.31 -23.11 -21.84
CA ASN A 270 23.39 -23.54 -20.95
C ASN A 270 22.74 -24.12 -19.68
N MET A 271 22.42 -25.41 -19.71
CA MET A 271 22.06 -26.11 -18.48
C MET A 271 23.35 -26.51 -17.76
N ILE A 272 23.61 -25.92 -16.59
CA ILE A 272 24.59 -26.45 -15.64
C ILE A 272 23.86 -27.55 -14.87
N PRO A 273 24.25 -28.82 -14.95
CA PRO A 273 23.65 -29.86 -14.13
C PRO A 273 23.88 -29.52 -12.66
N THR A 274 22.83 -29.42 -11.86
CA THR A 274 22.96 -29.50 -10.41
C THR A 274 23.45 -30.91 -10.06
N ASP A 275 24.58 -30.96 -9.35
CA ASP A 275 25.40 -32.11 -8.97
C ASP A 275 24.66 -33.48 -8.88
N PRO A 276 25.18 -34.54 -9.53
CA PRO A 276 24.72 -35.91 -9.29
C PRO A 276 25.36 -36.45 -8.00
N SER A 277 24.81 -36.08 -6.84
CA SER A 277 25.11 -36.75 -5.56
C SER A 277 23.89 -37.51 -5.04
#